data_AF-A0A538BV36-F1
#
_entry.id   AF-A0A538BV36-F1
#
_cell.length_a   1.000
_cell.length_b   1.000
_cell.length_c   1.000
_cell.angle_alpha   90.00
_cell.angle_beta   90.00
_cell.angle_gamma   90.00
#
_symmetry.space_group_name_H-M   'P 1'
#
loop_
_entity.id
_entity.type
_entity.pdbx_description
1 polymer ?
#
loop_
_entity_poly.entity_id
_entity_poly.type
_entity_poly.pdbx_seq_one_letter_code
_entity_poly.pdbx_strand_id
1 'polypeptide(L)'
;MRLVLLASAALGLSGCALALSSCGDTLQDRPVPHNSLESMIVAPYPVYWLGGSFEGLRITEATHDPSGAFTVQYGDCITGGQYTCVAPLRVVTSPDNSFIPGGSTAGSSGRLRGVRAFFARGGRVIELATGPVVVGIYAARARLAGAAGEGLVPINSPAVPGGRLPPGLPDTGFALRPLPSQIPSRLRAVR
;
A
#
# COMPACT_ATOMS: atom_id res chain seq x y z
N MET A 1 36.93 59.10 -38.94
CA MET A 1 38.01 58.34 -39.59
C MET A 1 37.98 56.90 -39.05
N ARG A 2 37.72 55.91 -39.94
CA ARG A 2 37.97 54.44 -39.84
C ARG A 2 37.30 53.69 -38.66
N LEU A 3 36.28 52.82 -38.76
CA LEU A 3 35.88 51.69 -39.65
C LEU A 3 36.73 50.42 -39.48
N VAL A 4 36.03 49.27 -39.31
CA VAL A 4 36.44 47.83 -39.41
C VAL A 4 37.16 47.25 -38.15
N LEU A 5 36.93 46.07 -37.54
CA LEU A 5 36.42 44.71 -37.87
C LEU A 5 35.61 44.15 -36.67
N LEU A 6 34.41 43.58 -36.82
CA LEU A 6 34.06 42.20 -37.26
C LEU A 6 34.44 41.06 -36.28
N ALA A 7 33.39 40.44 -35.74
CA ALA A 7 33.18 39.00 -35.56
C ALA A 7 34.13 38.17 -34.68
N SER A 8 33.65 37.80 -33.49
CA SER A 8 33.95 36.51 -32.82
C SER A 8 32.76 36.21 -31.89
N ALA A 9 31.73 35.53 -32.41
CA ALA A 9 31.49 34.11 -32.13
C ALA A 9 31.25 33.86 -30.61
N ALA A 10 30.00 33.96 -30.15
CA ALA A 10 29.11 32.79 -30.05
C ALA A 10 29.77 31.62 -29.31
N LEU A 11 29.94 31.73 -27.98
CA LEU A 11 30.33 30.62 -27.12
C LEU A 11 29.73 30.83 -25.72
N GLY A 12 28.87 29.89 -25.29
CA GLY A 12 28.67 29.65 -23.85
C GLY A 12 27.23 29.54 -23.34
N LEU A 13 26.20 29.59 -24.18
CA LEU A 13 24.78 29.42 -23.74
C LEU A 13 24.24 27.99 -23.94
N SER A 14 25.11 26.98 -23.83
CA SER A 14 24.76 25.57 -24.07
C SER A 14 25.26 24.68 -22.93
N GLY A 15 24.67 24.83 -21.74
CA GLY A 15 25.13 24.08 -20.56
C GLY A 15 24.13 23.87 -19.43
N CYS A 16 22.81 24.00 -19.65
CA CYS A 16 21.80 23.76 -18.60
C CYS A 16 20.66 22.81 -18.98
N ALA A 17 20.82 21.99 -20.04
CA ALA A 17 19.70 21.20 -20.58
C ALA A 17 19.74 19.68 -20.35
N LEU A 18 20.68 19.13 -19.55
CA LEU A 18 20.86 17.66 -19.45
C LEU A 18 21.04 17.14 -18.01
N ALA A 19 20.24 17.60 -17.05
CA ALA A 19 20.26 17.06 -15.68
C ALA A 19 18.87 16.75 -15.09
N LEU A 20 17.83 16.59 -15.92
CA LEU A 20 16.49 16.20 -15.46
C LEU A 20 16.11 14.74 -15.74
N SER A 21 16.98 13.93 -16.34
CA SER A 21 16.69 12.51 -16.64
C SER A 21 16.99 11.56 -15.48
N SER A 22 16.66 11.94 -14.24
CA SER A 22 16.77 11.07 -13.06
C SER A 22 15.52 11.14 -12.17
N CYS A 23 14.36 11.47 -12.74
CA CYS A 23 13.11 10.95 -12.18
C CYS A 23 12.98 9.52 -12.71
N GLY A 24 13.47 8.55 -11.93
CA GLY A 24 13.13 7.14 -12.13
C GLY A 24 11.65 7.00 -11.86
N ASP A 25 10.84 7.21 -12.89
CA ASP A 25 9.45 6.83 -12.91
C ASP A 25 9.46 5.32 -12.79
N THR A 26 9.14 4.79 -11.60
CA THR A 26 8.75 3.38 -11.48
C THR A 26 7.32 3.24 -11.99
N LEU A 27 7.11 3.69 -13.23
CA LEU A 27 5.93 3.40 -14.03
C LEU A 27 5.83 1.88 -14.10
N GLN A 28 4.62 1.38 -13.93
CA GLN A 28 4.31 -0.02 -14.17
C GLN A 28 4.51 -0.36 -15.66
N ASP A 29 5.76 -0.58 -16.08
CA ASP A 29 6.10 -0.93 -17.47
C ASP A 29 5.87 -2.42 -17.77
N ARG A 30 5.61 -3.22 -16.74
CA ARG A 30 5.40 -4.67 -16.86
C ARG A 30 4.01 -5.05 -16.33
N PRO A 31 3.32 -5.99 -16.99
CA PRO A 31 2.08 -6.55 -16.46
C PRO A 31 2.27 -7.06 -15.04
N VAL A 32 1.27 -6.85 -14.17
CA VAL A 32 1.23 -7.50 -12.85
C VAL A 32 1.39 -9.00 -13.09
N PRO A 33 2.36 -9.67 -12.43
CA PRO A 33 2.58 -11.10 -12.61
C PRO A 33 1.27 -11.87 -12.44
N HIS A 34 0.90 -12.67 -13.46
CA HIS A 34 -0.39 -13.36 -13.51
C HIS A 34 -0.63 -14.26 -12.29
N ASN A 35 0.43 -14.85 -11.76
CA ASN A 35 0.40 -15.73 -10.59
C ASN A 35 0.01 -15.01 -9.28
N SER A 36 0.16 -13.69 -9.19
CA SER A 36 -0.12 -12.97 -7.95
C SER A 36 -1.62 -12.91 -7.63
N LEU A 37 -2.47 -12.62 -8.61
CA LEU A 37 -3.93 -12.60 -8.39
C LEU A 37 -4.51 -14.01 -8.23
N GLU A 38 -3.95 -14.99 -8.94
CA GLU A 38 -4.33 -16.41 -8.80
C GLU A 38 -4.13 -16.90 -7.36
N SER A 39 -3.00 -16.55 -6.73
CA SER A 39 -2.73 -16.92 -5.33
C SER A 39 -3.75 -16.35 -4.34
N MET A 40 -4.30 -15.16 -4.63
CA MET A 40 -5.35 -14.54 -3.81
C MET A 40 -6.69 -15.26 -3.98
N ILE A 41 -7.00 -15.77 -5.17
CA ILE A 41 -8.22 -16.52 -5.45
C ILE A 41 -8.26 -17.83 -4.66
N VAL A 42 -7.12 -18.50 -4.49
CA VAL A 42 -7.02 -19.79 -3.77
C VAL A 42 -6.64 -19.66 -2.30
N ALA A 43 -6.60 -18.43 -1.76
CA ALA A 43 -6.26 -18.18 -0.36
C ALA A 43 -7.28 -18.83 0.60
N PRO A 44 -6.84 -19.35 1.76
CA PRO A 44 -7.71 -20.08 2.70
C PRO A 44 -8.63 -19.17 3.55
N TYR A 45 -8.59 -17.85 3.33
CA TYR A 45 -9.39 -16.85 4.01
C TYR A 45 -9.73 -15.71 3.02
N PRO A 46 -10.72 -14.84 3.31
CA PRO A 46 -11.13 -13.79 2.38
C PRO A 46 -10.00 -12.79 2.10
N VAL A 47 -9.62 -12.60 0.83
CA VAL A 47 -8.62 -11.59 0.41
C VAL A 47 -9.33 -10.41 -0.24
N TYR A 48 -9.17 -9.22 0.32
CA TYR A 48 -9.91 -8.04 -0.10
C TYR A 48 -9.18 -7.21 -1.15
N TRP A 49 -9.93 -6.74 -2.13
CA TRP A 49 -9.46 -5.91 -3.25
C TRP A 49 -10.59 -4.97 -3.74
N LEU A 50 -10.32 -4.20 -4.80
CA LEU A 50 -11.22 -3.20 -5.38
C LEU A 50 -11.51 -3.48 -6.86
N GLY A 51 -11.16 -4.67 -7.35
CA GLY A 51 -11.18 -5.02 -8.77
C GLY A 51 -9.90 -4.62 -9.51
N GLY A 52 -9.88 -4.77 -10.84
CA GLY A 52 -8.69 -4.49 -11.66
C GLY A 52 -8.27 -3.00 -11.73
N SER A 53 -9.17 -2.10 -11.34
CA SER A 53 -8.94 -0.66 -11.23
C SER A 53 -9.91 -0.02 -10.25
N PHE A 54 -9.50 1.07 -9.60
CA PHE A 54 -10.34 1.80 -8.66
C PHE A 54 -10.04 3.31 -8.71
N GLU A 55 -11.07 4.15 -8.82
CA GLU A 55 -10.92 5.62 -8.88
C GLU A 55 -9.88 6.08 -9.94
N GLY A 56 -9.83 5.40 -11.09
CA GLY A 56 -8.87 5.66 -12.17
C GLY A 56 -7.46 5.08 -11.98
N LEU A 57 -7.19 4.43 -10.84
CA LEU A 57 -5.92 3.78 -10.53
C LEU A 57 -5.97 2.31 -10.93
N ARG A 58 -5.03 1.84 -11.75
CA ARG A 58 -4.89 0.42 -12.10
C ARG A 58 -4.07 -0.32 -11.05
N ILE A 59 -4.24 -1.64 -10.94
CA ILE A 59 -3.34 -2.45 -10.12
C ILE A 59 -1.92 -2.36 -10.69
N THR A 60 -0.96 -2.01 -9.85
CA THR A 60 0.48 -1.98 -10.16
C THR A 60 1.26 -3.02 -9.37
N GLU A 61 0.72 -3.54 -8.28
CA GLU A 61 1.39 -4.60 -7.54
C GLU A 61 0.37 -5.51 -6.86
N ALA A 62 0.70 -6.79 -6.82
CA ALA A 62 -0.01 -7.80 -6.07
C ALA A 62 1.03 -8.74 -5.47
N THR A 63 1.11 -8.81 -4.14
CA THR A 63 2.12 -9.59 -3.43
C THR A 63 1.52 -10.40 -2.28
N HIS A 64 2.22 -11.46 -1.93
CA HIS A 64 1.97 -12.31 -0.79
C HIS A 64 3.26 -12.39 0.00
N ASP A 65 3.23 -12.02 1.28
CA ASP A 65 4.42 -12.02 2.13
C ASP A 65 4.49 -13.26 3.05
N PRO A 66 5.65 -13.56 3.66
CA PRO A 66 5.80 -14.72 4.54
C PRO A 66 4.97 -14.69 5.83
N SER A 67 4.40 -13.53 6.22
CA SER A 67 3.43 -13.47 7.32
C SER A 67 2.06 -14.02 6.92
N GLY A 68 1.91 -14.34 5.63
CA GLY A 68 0.67 -14.76 5.04
C GLY A 68 -0.22 -13.59 4.66
N ALA A 69 0.25 -12.33 4.64
CA ALA A 69 -0.58 -11.21 4.23
C ALA A 69 -0.56 -11.02 2.70
N PHE A 70 -1.69 -10.61 2.15
CA PHE A 70 -1.81 -10.22 0.73
C PHE A 70 -1.91 -8.71 0.60
N THR A 71 -1.14 -8.15 -0.34
CA THR A 71 -1.17 -6.73 -0.66
C THR A 71 -1.59 -6.53 -2.11
N VAL A 72 -2.53 -5.61 -2.34
CA VAL A 72 -2.90 -5.10 -3.67
C VAL A 72 -2.66 -3.60 -3.72
N GLN A 73 -1.87 -3.16 -4.68
CA GLN A 73 -1.49 -1.77 -4.87
C GLN A 73 -2.11 -1.19 -6.14
N TYR A 74 -2.59 0.05 -6.06
CA TYR A 74 -3.21 0.78 -7.17
C TYR A 74 -2.47 2.09 -7.44
N GLY A 75 -2.16 2.31 -8.71
CA GLY A 75 -1.43 3.48 -9.20
C GLY A 75 0.08 3.32 -9.10
N ASP A 76 0.80 4.12 -9.89
CA ASP A 76 2.25 4.07 -9.94
C ASP A 76 2.85 4.52 -8.62
N CYS A 77 3.97 3.89 -8.28
CA CYS A 77 4.71 4.27 -7.12
C CYS A 77 5.36 5.64 -7.35
N ILE A 78 5.06 6.60 -6.47
CA ILE A 78 5.75 7.90 -6.49
C ILE A 78 6.81 7.84 -5.39
N THR A 79 8.05 8.23 -5.73
CA THR A 79 9.14 8.34 -4.77
C THR A 79 8.77 9.33 -3.66
N GLY A 80 8.60 8.82 -2.45
CA GLY A 80 8.39 9.58 -1.23
C GLY A 80 9.70 10.07 -0.61
N GLY A 81 9.60 10.73 0.55
CA GLY A 81 10.77 11.12 1.34
C GLY A 81 11.66 9.90 1.64
N GLN A 82 12.98 10.11 1.64
CA GLN A 82 13.99 9.05 1.83
C GLN A 82 13.98 7.93 0.77
N TYR A 83 13.55 8.22 -0.46
CA TYR A 83 13.49 7.25 -1.56
C TYR A 83 12.52 6.08 -1.32
N THR A 84 11.55 6.25 -0.43
CA THR A 84 10.57 5.19 -0.14
C THR A 84 9.43 5.22 -1.14
N CYS A 85 9.07 4.06 -1.67
CA CYS A 85 7.94 3.94 -2.59
C CYS A 85 6.60 4.20 -1.87
N VAL A 86 5.85 5.20 -2.32
CA VAL A 86 4.50 5.49 -1.77
C VAL A 86 3.46 5.38 -2.87
N ALA A 87 2.69 4.32 -2.83
CA ALA A 87 1.58 4.13 -3.74
C ALA A 87 0.39 5.04 -3.40
N PRO A 88 -0.38 5.49 -4.40
CA PRO A 88 -1.61 6.25 -4.18
C PRO A 88 -2.62 5.52 -3.31
N LEU A 89 -2.73 4.19 -3.48
CA LEU A 89 -3.61 3.33 -2.70
C LEU A 89 -3.03 1.92 -2.57
N ARG A 90 -3.10 1.37 -1.36
CA ARG A 90 -2.72 -0.01 -1.03
C ARG A 90 -3.76 -0.62 -0.12
N VAL A 91 -4.19 -1.84 -0.44
CA VAL A 91 -5.06 -2.68 0.39
C VAL A 91 -4.24 -3.87 0.85
N VAL A 92 -4.20 -4.09 2.16
CA VAL A 92 -3.48 -5.20 2.79
C VAL A 92 -4.49 -6.05 3.52
N THR A 93 -4.57 -7.34 3.19
CA THR A 93 -5.36 -8.32 3.95
C THR A 93 -4.40 -9.17 4.77
N SER A 94 -4.52 -9.08 6.09
CA SER A 94 -3.79 -9.94 7.02
C SER A 94 -4.72 -11.03 7.57
N PRO A 95 -4.35 -12.33 7.49
CA PRO A 95 -5.11 -13.43 8.08
C PRO A 95 -5.14 -13.42 9.60
N ASP A 96 -4.30 -12.57 10.19
CA ASP A 96 -4.25 -12.40 11.62
C ASP A 96 -4.98 -11.13 12.02
N ASN A 97 -6.04 -11.31 12.80
CA ASN A 97 -6.89 -10.24 13.31
C ASN A 97 -6.34 -9.54 14.55
N SER A 98 -5.19 -9.99 15.06
CA SER A 98 -4.56 -9.41 16.24
C SER A 98 -3.63 -8.23 15.93
N PHE A 99 -3.54 -7.84 14.65
CA PHE A 99 -2.91 -6.59 14.23
C PHE A 99 -3.52 -5.41 15.01
N ILE A 100 -2.70 -4.69 15.79
CA ILE A 100 -3.14 -3.52 16.55
C ILE A 100 -3.34 -2.37 15.57
N PRO A 101 -4.57 -1.87 15.39
CA PRO A 101 -4.78 -0.87 14.38
C PRO A 101 -4.04 0.44 14.61
N GLY A 102 -3.28 0.88 13.61
CA GLY A 102 -2.43 2.07 13.63
C GLY A 102 -1.21 2.02 14.54
N GLY A 103 -0.95 0.90 15.22
CA GLY A 103 0.14 0.78 16.19
C GLY A 103 0.10 1.89 17.25
N SER A 104 1.17 2.67 17.38
CA SER A 104 1.25 3.84 18.27
C SER A 104 0.75 5.15 17.65
N THR A 105 0.21 5.10 16.43
CA THR A 105 -0.28 6.29 15.73
C THR A 105 -1.61 6.73 16.32
N ALA A 106 -1.69 7.98 16.78
CA ALA A 106 -2.94 8.58 17.22
C ALA A 106 -4.02 8.51 16.12
N GLY A 107 -5.23 8.16 16.52
CA GLY A 107 -6.36 7.95 15.62
C GLY A 107 -7.68 7.93 16.37
N SER A 108 -8.74 7.57 15.65
CA SER A 108 -10.08 7.41 16.19
C SER A 108 -10.67 6.06 15.80
N SER A 109 -11.59 5.56 16.62
CA SER A 109 -12.37 4.37 16.30
C SER A 109 -13.77 4.76 15.82
N GLY A 110 -14.32 3.96 14.92
CA GLY A 110 -15.67 4.12 14.42
C GLY A 110 -16.22 2.83 13.83
N ARG A 111 -17.20 2.96 12.95
CA ARG A 111 -17.74 1.85 12.18
C ARG A 111 -17.67 2.15 10.69
N LEU A 112 -17.38 1.13 9.91
CA LEU A 112 -17.48 1.16 8.46
C LEU A 112 -18.17 -0.13 8.00
N ARG A 113 -19.23 -0.01 7.18
CA ARG A 113 -19.98 -1.16 6.66
C ARG A 113 -20.40 -2.19 7.73
N GLY A 114 -20.67 -1.71 8.94
CA GLY A 114 -21.14 -2.52 10.07
C GLY A 114 -20.04 -3.06 11.00
N VAL A 115 -18.77 -3.05 10.59
CA VAL A 115 -17.64 -3.57 11.39
C VAL A 115 -16.88 -2.45 12.10
N ARG A 116 -16.06 -2.83 13.09
CA ARG A 116 -15.20 -1.89 13.81
C ARG A 116 -14.09 -1.43 12.88
N ALA A 117 -13.92 -0.11 12.80
CA ALA A 117 -12.92 0.53 11.97
C ALA A 117 -12.02 1.45 12.82
N PHE A 118 -10.72 1.45 12.54
CA PHE A 118 -9.78 2.41 13.10
C PHE A 118 -9.30 3.36 12.01
N PHE A 119 -9.24 4.65 12.32
CA PHE A 119 -8.88 5.71 11.40
C PHE A 119 -7.65 6.44 11.92
N ALA A 120 -6.56 6.41 11.16
CA ALA A 120 -5.30 7.05 11.50
C ALA A 120 -4.84 8.04 10.42
N ARG A 121 -3.83 8.86 10.77
CA ARG A 121 -3.18 9.81 9.85
C ARG A 121 -4.17 10.74 9.13
N GLY A 122 -5.20 11.20 9.85
CA GLY A 122 -6.27 12.04 9.30
C GLY A 122 -7.23 11.29 8.37
N GLY A 123 -7.43 9.99 8.58
CA GLY A 123 -8.33 9.14 7.78
C GLY A 123 -7.69 8.58 6.50
N ARG A 124 -6.39 8.79 6.29
CA ARG A 124 -5.63 8.20 5.17
C ARG A 124 -5.28 6.73 5.38
N VAL A 125 -5.29 6.30 6.63
CA VAL A 125 -5.12 4.91 7.01
C VAL A 125 -6.40 4.45 7.67
N ILE A 126 -7.00 3.39 7.16
CA ILE A 126 -8.19 2.75 7.72
C ILE A 126 -7.88 1.29 7.93
N GLU A 127 -8.27 0.76 9.08
CA GLU A 127 -8.15 -0.66 9.36
C GLU A 127 -9.49 -1.24 9.77
N LEU A 128 -9.83 -2.39 9.19
CA LEU A 128 -11.13 -3.02 9.30
C LEU A 128 -10.97 -4.44 9.81
N ALA A 129 -11.46 -4.73 11.01
CA ALA A 129 -11.52 -6.09 11.52
C ALA A 129 -12.79 -6.78 10.99
N THR A 130 -12.63 -7.76 10.09
CA THR A 130 -13.75 -8.43 9.42
C THR A 130 -13.49 -9.93 9.23
N GLY A 131 -14.44 -10.77 9.66
CA GLY A 131 -14.26 -12.22 9.63
C GLY A 131 -12.94 -12.64 10.30
N PRO A 132 -12.15 -13.54 9.68
CA PRO A 132 -10.87 -13.96 10.23
C PRO A 132 -9.72 -12.99 9.93
N VAL A 133 -9.95 -11.85 9.27
CA VAL A 133 -8.87 -10.99 8.77
C VAL A 133 -8.94 -9.56 9.31
N VAL A 134 -7.82 -8.85 9.21
CA VAL A 134 -7.78 -7.38 9.26
C VAL A 134 -7.42 -6.85 7.88
N VAL A 135 -8.21 -5.89 7.40
CA VAL A 135 -7.97 -5.20 6.13
C VAL A 135 -7.44 -3.80 6.42
N GLY A 136 -6.17 -3.57 6.08
CA GLY A 136 -5.54 -2.25 6.10
C GLY A 136 -5.68 -1.54 4.76
N ILE A 137 -6.07 -0.27 4.79
CA ILE A 137 -6.20 0.60 3.63
C ILE A 137 -5.27 1.78 3.85
N TYR A 138 -4.30 1.95 2.97
CA TYR A 138 -3.34 3.05 2.99
C TYR A 138 -3.52 3.86 1.72
N ALA A 139 -3.91 5.13 1.84
CA ALA A 139 -4.14 5.99 0.69
C ALA A 139 -3.44 7.35 0.82
N ALA A 140 -3.14 7.97 -0.32
CA ALA A 140 -2.58 9.31 -0.37
C ALA A 140 -3.51 10.38 0.26
N ARG A 141 -4.84 10.15 0.22
CA ARG A 141 -5.86 11.08 0.75
C ARG A 141 -7.02 10.35 1.42
N ALA A 142 -7.60 10.96 2.45
CA ALA A 142 -8.65 10.37 3.26
C ALA A 142 -9.92 10.01 2.46
N ARG A 143 -10.30 10.84 1.49
CA ARG A 143 -11.43 10.55 0.58
C ARG A 143 -11.22 9.24 -0.20
N LEU A 144 -9.99 8.97 -0.65
CA LEU A 144 -9.67 7.76 -1.39
C LEU A 144 -9.68 6.53 -0.46
N ALA A 145 -9.14 6.65 0.75
CA ALA A 145 -9.23 5.59 1.75
C ALA A 145 -10.69 5.26 2.11
N GLY A 146 -11.52 6.29 2.34
CA GLY A 146 -12.94 6.12 2.63
C GLY A 146 -13.69 5.43 1.49
N ALA A 147 -13.48 5.88 0.24
CA ALA A 147 -14.06 5.25 -0.93
C ALA A 147 -13.62 3.78 -1.07
N ALA A 148 -12.33 3.49 -0.85
CA ALA A 148 -11.81 2.13 -0.89
C ALA A 148 -12.45 1.25 0.21
N GLY A 149 -12.61 1.79 1.42
CA GLY A 149 -13.27 1.08 2.52
C GLY A 149 -14.74 0.76 2.21
N GLU A 150 -15.44 1.67 1.52
CA GLU A 150 -16.80 1.42 1.05
C GLU A 150 -16.84 0.40 -0.11
N GLY A 151 -15.88 0.44 -1.02
CA GLY A 151 -15.89 -0.33 -2.27
C GLY A 151 -15.30 -1.75 -2.19
N LEU A 152 -14.46 -2.05 -1.20
CA LEU A 152 -13.73 -3.32 -1.17
C LEU A 152 -14.64 -4.55 -1.08
N VAL A 153 -14.21 -5.61 -1.72
CA VAL A 153 -14.86 -6.92 -1.71
C VAL A 153 -13.80 -8.01 -1.60
N PRO A 154 -14.12 -9.21 -1.12
CA PRO A 154 -13.24 -10.35 -1.29
C PRO A 154 -13.12 -10.76 -2.77
N ILE A 155 -11.91 -11.09 -3.23
CA ILE A 155 -11.65 -11.63 -4.58
C ILE A 155 -12.05 -13.10 -4.70
N ASN A 156 -11.96 -13.85 -3.60
CA ASN A 156 -12.15 -15.29 -3.54
C ASN A 156 -13.51 -15.71 -2.96
N SER A 157 -14.45 -14.77 -2.81
CA SER A 157 -15.83 -15.11 -2.43
C SER A 157 -16.84 -14.12 -3.00
N PRO A 158 -18.11 -14.52 -3.19
CA PRO A 158 -19.15 -13.62 -3.69
C PRO A 158 -19.43 -12.48 -2.71
N ALA A 159 -19.38 -11.24 -3.20
CA ALA A 159 -19.76 -10.05 -2.45
C ALA A 159 -20.11 -8.90 -3.39
N VAL A 160 -20.80 -7.89 -2.85
CA VAL A 160 -21.17 -6.67 -3.58
C VAL A 160 -20.44 -5.48 -2.96
N PRO A 161 -19.82 -4.60 -3.76
CA PRO A 161 -19.27 -3.33 -3.27
C PRO A 161 -20.31 -2.55 -2.45
N GLY A 162 -19.90 -1.95 -1.32
CA GLY A 162 -20.80 -1.28 -0.39
C GLY A 162 -21.68 -2.20 0.48
N GLY A 163 -21.71 -3.51 0.22
CA GLY A 163 -22.41 -4.49 1.05
C GLY A 163 -21.83 -4.58 2.46
N ARG A 164 -22.58 -5.08 3.45
CA ARG A 164 -22.06 -5.23 4.83
C ARG A 164 -20.84 -6.14 4.86
N LEU A 165 -19.86 -5.80 5.71
CA LEU A 165 -18.72 -6.66 6.00
C LEU A 165 -19.09 -7.68 7.10
N PRO A 166 -18.60 -8.93 7.01
CA PRO A 166 -18.74 -9.89 8.10
C PRO A 166 -18.18 -9.33 9.41
N PRO A 167 -18.86 -9.51 10.56
CA PRO A 167 -18.30 -9.16 11.86
C PRO A 167 -16.91 -9.79 12.06
N GLY A 168 -15.99 -9.05 12.66
CA GLY A 168 -14.69 -9.59 13.06
C GLY A 168 -14.85 -10.76 14.03
N LEU A 169 -14.08 -11.82 13.82
CA LEU A 169 -13.94 -12.91 14.78
C LEU A 169 -13.17 -12.42 16.02
N PRO A 170 -13.28 -13.11 17.17
CA PRO A 170 -12.50 -12.79 18.36
C PRO A 170 -11.00 -12.73 18.06
N ASP A 171 -10.32 -11.72 18.63
CA ASP A 171 -8.88 -11.55 18.54
C ASP A 171 -8.17 -12.80 19.08
N THR A 172 -7.25 -13.36 18.28
CA THR A 172 -6.49 -14.56 18.64
C THR A 172 -5.30 -14.27 19.56
N GLY A 173 -4.93 -13.00 19.72
CA GLY A 173 -3.75 -12.55 20.45
C GLY A 173 -2.41 -12.92 19.79
N PHE A 174 -2.40 -13.27 18.50
CA PHE A 174 -1.18 -13.69 17.79
C PHE A 174 -0.11 -12.59 17.79
N ALA A 175 -0.47 -11.32 17.63
CA ALA A 175 0.45 -10.17 17.65
C ALA A 175 1.07 -9.93 19.03
N LEU A 176 0.52 -10.54 20.09
CA LEU A 176 1.14 -10.53 21.43
C LEU A 176 2.23 -11.61 21.55
N ARG A 177 2.36 -12.51 20.57
CA ARG A 177 3.39 -13.55 20.52
C ARG A 177 4.48 -13.11 19.54
N PRO A 178 5.72 -12.84 20.00
CA PRO A 178 6.81 -12.50 19.10
C PRO A 178 7.08 -13.67 18.15
N LEU A 179 7.30 -13.36 16.86
CA LEU A 179 7.74 -14.34 15.88
C LEU A 179 9.07 -14.97 16.33
N PRO A 180 9.39 -16.22 15.96
CA PRO A 180 10.68 -16.84 16.28
C PRO A 180 11.89 -15.97 15.86
N SER A 181 11.77 -15.24 14.75
CA SER A 181 12.77 -14.28 14.26
C SER A 181 12.91 -13.00 15.10
N GLN A 182 11.92 -12.70 15.95
CA GLN A 182 11.88 -11.54 16.85
C GLN A 182 12.35 -11.90 18.27
N ILE A 183 12.56 -13.18 18.57
CA ILE A 183 13.13 -13.63 19.84
C ILE A 183 14.67 -13.56 19.69
N PRO A 184 15.37 -12.71 20.45
CA PRO A 184 16.82 -12.61 20.35
C PRO A 184 17.46 -13.97 20.62
N SER A 185 18.38 -14.38 19.74
CA SER A 185 19.22 -15.56 19.99
C SER A 185 19.90 -15.41 21.35
N ARG A 186 19.79 -16.45 22.19
CA ARG A 186 20.54 -16.53 23.45
C ARG A 186 22.02 -16.77 23.14
N LEU A 187 22.70 -15.79 22.57
CA LEU A 187 24.15 -15.82 22.43
C LEU A 187 24.72 -15.82 23.86
N ARG A 188 25.23 -16.98 24.30
CA ARG A 188 26.10 -17.04 25.47
C ARG A 188 27.48 -16.57 25.02
N ALA A 189 28.03 -15.57 25.71
CA ALA A 189 29.44 -15.26 25.57
C ALA A 189 30.24 -16.52 25.93
N VAL A 190 31.05 -17.01 25.00
CA VAL A 190 32.04 -18.06 25.27
C VAL A 190 33.12 -17.40 26.13
N ARG A 191 33.32 -17.92 27.34
CA ARG A 191 34.44 -17.54 28.23
C ARG A 191 35.63 -18.43 27.93
#